data_AF-A0A7Y9BNK4-F1
#
_entry.id   AF-A0A7Y9BNK4-F1
#
_cell.length_a   1.000
_cell.length_b   1.000
_cell.length_c   1.000
_cell.angle_alpha   90.00
_cell.angle_beta   90.00
_cell.angle_gamma   90.00
#
_symmetry.space_group_name_H-M   'P 1'
#
loop_
_entity.id
_entity.type
_entity.pdbx_description
1 polymer ?
#
loop_
_entity_poly.entity_id
_entity_poly.type
_entity_poly.pdbx_seq_one_letter_code
_entity_poly.pdbx_strand_id
1 'polypeptide(L)'
;MESAGTNPQPLGCDAPDLVTVPARQGLEAVDIIRRAAASRAGGVGPVLHDDAGATLGFLVPPGTADAWDLPGSACTHTDGRGMRLDDVLPAAGDSGWLLPPEAVGAVTDPDVLRAALGEAARLIEAADNCR
;
A
#
# COMPACT_ATOMS: atom_id res chain seq x y z
N MET A 1 -36.59 -9.35 25.67
CA MET A 1 -37.58 -8.74 24.74
C MET A 1 -37.56 -7.28 25.08
N GLU A 2 -36.92 -6.37 24.35
CA GLU A 2 -36.72 -6.19 22.89
C GLU A 2 -35.25 -5.75 22.66
N SER A 3 -34.49 -6.38 21.78
CA SER A 3 -34.45 -6.20 20.31
C SER A 3 -33.98 -4.80 19.84
N ALA A 4 -32.91 -4.86 19.03
CA ALA A 4 -32.51 -3.89 18.02
C ALA A 4 -31.93 -2.55 18.50
N GLY A 5 -30.64 -2.60 18.83
CA GLY A 5 -29.72 -1.49 18.64
C GLY A 5 -28.51 -1.93 17.81
N THR A 6 -28.71 -2.74 16.76
CA THR A 6 -27.73 -2.80 15.66
C THR A 6 -27.71 -1.40 15.09
N ASN A 7 -26.80 -0.57 15.59
CA ASN A 7 -26.37 0.61 14.89
C ASN A 7 -25.94 0.10 13.51
N PRO A 8 -26.61 0.47 12.41
CA PRO A 8 -26.02 0.26 11.11
C PRO A 8 -24.72 1.06 11.17
N GLN A 9 -23.60 0.35 11.29
CA GLN A 9 -22.29 0.92 10.99
C GLN A 9 -22.53 1.63 9.65
N PRO A 10 -22.28 2.94 9.51
CA PRO A 10 -22.32 3.51 8.19
C PRO A 10 -21.41 2.61 7.34
N LEU A 11 -21.91 2.17 6.18
CA LEU A 11 -21.06 1.68 5.11
C LEU A 11 -20.21 2.88 4.68
N GLY A 12 -19.28 3.27 5.54
CA GLY A 12 -18.38 4.38 5.37
C GLY A 12 -17.38 3.96 4.33
N CYS A 13 -17.07 4.88 3.44
CA CYS A 13 -15.91 4.81 2.59
C CYS A 13 -14.68 4.81 3.52
N ASP A 14 -14.34 3.66 4.07
CA ASP A 14 -13.25 3.49 5.03
C ASP A 14 -11.96 3.81 4.28
N ALA A 15 -11.20 4.78 4.78
CA ALA A 15 -10.07 5.33 4.05
C ALA A 15 -9.02 4.23 3.84
N PRO A 16 -8.41 4.12 2.64
CA PRO A 16 -7.43 3.09 2.37
C PRO A 16 -6.24 3.20 3.33
N ASP A 17 -5.72 2.06 3.77
CA ASP A 17 -4.52 2.00 4.59
C ASP A 17 -3.27 2.29 3.73
N LEU A 18 -2.21 2.77 4.38
CA LEU A 18 -0.94 3.11 3.72
C LEU A 18 0.18 2.19 4.21
N VAL A 19 0.82 1.48 3.28
CA VAL A 19 1.99 0.64 3.55
C VAL A 19 3.26 1.38 3.12
N THR A 20 4.13 1.75 4.06
CA THR A 20 5.43 2.36 3.77
C THR A 20 6.55 1.32 3.80
N VAL A 21 7.39 1.33 2.78
CA VAL A 21 8.51 0.38 2.60
C VAL A 21 9.74 1.10 2.03
N PRO A 22 10.97 0.59 2.25
CA PRO A 22 12.17 1.14 1.61
C PRO A 22 12.05 1.15 0.09
N ALA A 23 12.52 2.20 -0.57
CA ALA A 23 12.36 2.41 -2.00
C ALA A 23 12.91 1.25 -2.85
N ARG A 24 14.06 0.68 -2.46
CA ARG A 24 14.63 -0.50 -3.12
C ARG A 24 13.65 -1.68 -3.11
N GLN A 25 13.05 -1.97 -1.95
CA GLN A 25 12.12 -3.09 -1.80
C GLN A 25 10.78 -2.79 -2.47
N GLY A 26 10.27 -1.56 -2.35
CA GLY A 26 9.02 -1.14 -2.96
C GLY A 26 9.09 -1.13 -4.49
N LEU A 27 10.18 -0.64 -5.09
CA LEU A 27 10.33 -0.64 -6.56
C LEU A 27 10.39 -2.06 -7.12
N GLU A 28 11.12 -2.95 -6.47
CA GLU A 28 11.14 -4.38 -6.84
C GLU A 28 9.75 -4.99 -6.71
N ALA A 29 9.01 -4.69 -5.63
CA ALA A 29 7.64 -5.15 -5.46
C ALA A 29 6.71 -4.62 -6.56
N VAL A 30 6.78 -3.33 -6.91
CA VAL A 30 6.03 -2.73 -8.03
C VAL A 30 6.32 -3.48 -9.32
N ASP A 31 7.59 -3.75 -9.61
CA ASP A 31 8.02 -4.40 -10.83
C ASP A 31 7.58 -5.87 -10.90
N ILE A 32 7.68 -6.60 -9.78
CA ILE A 32 7.15 -7.97 -9.64
C ILE A 32 5.63 -8.00 -9.89
N ILE A 33 4.87 -7.11 -9.23
CA ILE A 33 3.42 -7.05 -9.38
C ILE A 33 3.08 -6.65 -10.82
N ARG A 34 3.75 -5.67 -11.43
CA ARG A 34 3.51 -5.27 -12.82
C ARG A 34 3.77 -6.40 -13.81
N ARG A 35 4.82 -7.21 -13.59
CA ARG A 35 5.06 -8.43 -14.41
C ARG A 35 3.97 -9.48 -14.22
N ALA A 36 3.52 -9.70 -12.99
CA ALA A 36 2.42 -10.62 -12.70
C ALA A 36 1.09 -10.10 -13.28
N ALA A 37 0.86 -8.79 -13.25
CA ALA A 37 -0.30 -8.07 -13.78
C ALA A 37 -0.40 -8.14 -15.30
N ALA A 38 0.73 -8.11 -16.00
CA ALA A 38 0.75 -8.33 -17.44
C ALA A 38 0.23 -9.73 -17.82
N SER A 39 0.22 -10.68 -16.87
CA SER A 39 -0.23 -12.06 -17.04
C SER A 39 -1.62 -12.34 -16.44
N ARG A 40 -2.11 -11.51 -15.50
CA ARG A 40 -3.42 -11.60 -14.83
C ARG A 40 -3.94 -10.20 -14.53
N ALA A 41 -5.25 -9.96 -14.65
CA ALA A 41 -5.88 -8.64 -14.55
C ALA A 41 -5.88 -7.98 -13.12
N GLY A 42 -4.75 -7.96 -12.42
CA GLY A 42 -4.56 -7.24 -11.16
C GLY A 42 -3.26 -6.44 -11.20
N GLY A 43 -3.36 -5.11 -11.16
CA GLY A 43 -2.24 -4.17 -11.29
C GLY A 43 -1.70 -3.66 -9.95
N VAL A 44 -0.62 -2.90 -10.03
CA VAL A 44 -0.14 -2.07 -8.91
C VAL A 44 -1.10 -0.89 -8.76
N GLY A 45 -1.58 -0.67 -7.54
CA GLY A 45 -2.41 0.48 -7.20
C GLY A 45 -1.59 1.77 -7.05
N PRO A 46 -2.18 2.82 -6.47
CA PRO A 46 -1.50 4.10 -6.31
C PRO A 46 -0.28 3.96 -5.40
N VAL A 47 0.83 4.58 -5.80
CA VAL A 47 2.12 4.53 -5.07
C VAL A 47 2.65 5.94 -4.86
N LEU A 48 2.97 6.25 -3.61
CA LEU A 48 3.65 7.46 -3.17
C LEU A 48 5.15 7.21 -3.08
N HIS A 49 5.94 8.24 -3.32
CA HIS A 49 7.32 8.30 -2.87
C HIS A 49 7.47 9.40 -1.82
N ASP A 50 8.42 9.25 -0.91
CA ASP A 50 8.83 10.37 -0.05
C ASP A 50 9.78 11.31 -0.82
N ASP A 51 9.89 12.58 -0.40
CA ASP A 51 10.74 13.59 -1.04
C ASP A 51 12.23 13.21 -1.12
N ALA A 52 12.74 12.37 -0.22
CA ALA A 52 14.10 11.86 -0.27
C ALA A 52 14.24 10.62 -1.19
N GLY A 53 13.14 10.08 -1.71
CA GLY A 53 13.12 8.88 -2.55
C GLY A 53 13.62 7.63 -1.85
N ALA A 54 13.61 7.63 -0.51
CA ALA A 54 14.12 6.54 0.31
C ALA A 54 13.05 5.48 0.62
N THR A 55 11.79 5.85 0.47
CA THR A 55 10.61 5.12 0.94
C THR A 55 9.48 5.26 -0.08
N LEU A 56 8.72 4.18 -0.27
CA LEU A 56 7.52 4.16 -1.09
C LEU A 56 6.31 3.81 -0.23
N GLY A 57 5.18 4.46 -0.51
CA GLY A 57 3.89 4.26 0.14
C GLY A 57 2.88 3.60 -0.80
N PHE A 58 2.32 2.46 -0.45
CA PHE A 58 1.30 1.77 -1.24
C PHE A 58 -0.06 1.92 -0.59
N LEU A 59 -1.05 2.31 -1.38
CA LEU A 59 -2.44 2.29 -0.92
C LEU A 59 -3.01 0.88 -1.03
N VAL A 60 -3.59 0.40 0.08
CA VAL A 60 -4.22 -0.92 0.23
C VAL A 60 -5.62 -0.75 0.84
N PRO A 61 -6.50 -1.76 0.70
CA PRO A 61 -7.82 -1.71 1.32
C PRO A 61 -7.74 -1.46 2.84
N PRO A 62 -8.74 -0.75 3.40
CA PRO A 62 -8.86 -0.51 4.84
C PRO A 62 -8.88 -1.82 5.63
N GLY A 63 -8.34 -1.79 6.85
CA GLY A 63 -8.22 -2.95 7.74
C GLY A 63 -7.03 -3.87 7.41
N THR A 64 -6.22 -3.52 6.41
CA THR A 64 -4.97 -4.23 6.12
C THR A 64 -3.96 -4.00 7.22
N ALA A 65 -3.92 -2.79 7.80
CA ALA A 65 -2.96 -2.43 8.83
C ALA A 65 -3.03 -3.33 10.07
N ASP A 66 -4.24 -3.79 10.45
CA ASP A 66 -4.44 -4.69 11.59
C ASP A 66 -3.84 -6.09 11.40
N ALA A 67 -3.72 -6.54 10.14
CA ALA A 67 -3.19 -7.86 9.78
C ALA A 67 -1.82 -7.79 9.08
N TRP A 68 -1.17 -6.63 9.11
CA TRP A 68 0.09 -6.43 8.43
C TRP A 68 1.29 -6.78 9.33
N ASP A 69 1.83 -7.97 9.11
CA ASP A 69 3.02 -8.47 9.79
C ASP A 69 4.09 -8.82 8.75
N LEU A 70 4.75 -7.80 8.18
CA LEU A 70 5.85 -8.01 7.23
C LEU A 70 7.07 -7.15 7.62
N PRO A 71 8.21 -7.77 7.96
CA PRO A 71 9.39 -7.05 8.44
C PRO A 71 9.98 -6.15 7.36
N GLY A 72 10.42 -4.95 7.74
CA GLY A 72 10.92 -3.94 6.81
C GLY A 72 9.82 -3.12 6.13
N SER A 73 8.55 -3.36 6.46
CA SER A 73 7.42 -2.55 6.01
C SER A 73 6.58 -2.11 7.20
N ALA A 74 6.00 -0.90 7.12
CA ALA A 74 5.12 -0.37 8.15
C ALA A 74 3.76 -0.03 7.53
N CYS A 75 2.69 -0.65 8.03
CA CYS A 75 1.34 -0.23 7.70
C CYS A 75 0.84 0.81 8.69
N THR A 76 0.28 1.88 8.17
CA THR A 76 -0.39 2.92 8.95
C THR A 76 -1.86 2.96 8.57
N HIS A 77 -2.72 2.87 9.58
CA HIS A 77 -4.16 3.04 9.40
C HIS A 77 -4.46 4.51 9.12
N THR A 78 -5.13 4.79 8.00
CA THR A 78 -5.47 6.16 7.63
C THR A 78 -6.75 6.65 8.31
N ASP A 79 -7.68 5.76 8.65
CA ASP A 79 -8.99 6.11 9.24
C ASP A 79 -8.96 6.39 10.77
N GLY A 80 -7.84 6.11 11.46
CA GLY A 80 -7.82 6.09 12.94
C GLY A 80 -7.19 7.28 13.67
N ARG A 81 -6.41 8.15 13.00
CA ARG A 81 -5.62 9.20 13.69
C ARG A 81 -6.15 10.63 13.57
N GLY A 82 -7.32 10.84 12.95
CA GLY A 82 -7.81 12.19 12.64
C GLY A 82 -6.96 12.91 11.58
N MET A 83 -6.07 12.18 10.90
CA MET A 83 -5.30 12.67 9.77
C MET A 83 -6.16 12.48 8.52
N ARG A 84 -6.58 13.57 7.89
CA ARG A 84 -7.35 13.48 6.65
C ARG A 84 -6.44 12.87 5.57
N LEU A 85 -7.00 12.05 4.69
CA LEU A 85 -6.28 11.47 3.56
C LEU A 85 -5.57 12.57 2.75
N ASP A 86 -6.19 13.75 2.61
CA ASP A 86 -5.63 14.97 1.99
C ASP A 86 -4.45 15.62 2.74
N ASP A 87 -4.21 15.26 4.01
CA ASP A 87 -3.12 15.77 4.85
C ASP A 87 -1.90 14.85 4.82
N VAL A 88 -2.12 13.55 4.53
CA VAL A 88 -1.06 12.51 4.41
C VAL A 88 -0.64 12.31 2.95
N LEU A 89 -1.60 12.35 2.03
CA LEU A 89 -1.35 12.10 0.63
C LEU A 89 -1.20 13.44 -0.09
N PRO A 90 -0.14 13.62 -0.90
CA PRO A 90 -0.04 14.77 -1.78
C PRO A 90 -1.28 14.85 -2.68
N ALA A 91 -1.67 16.05 -3.11
CA ALA A 91 -2.72 16.17 -4.12
C ALA A 91 -2.31 15.36 -5.36
N ALA A 92 -3.27 14.84 -6.14
CA ALA A 92 -3.02 13.88 -7.24
C ALA A 92 -2.11 14.40 -8.39
N GLY A 93 -1.57 15.62 -8.30
CA GLY A 93 -0.57 16.19 -9.22
C GLY A 93 0.72 16.69 -8.55
N ASP A 94 0.90 16.46 -7.25
CA ASP A 94 2.13 16.80 -6.54
C ASP A 94 3.24 15.78 -6.83
N SER A 95 4.50 16.22 -6.71
CA SER A 95 5.66 15.39 -7.06
C SER A 95 5.78 14.10 -6.25
N GLY A 96 5.10 13.98 -5.10
CA GLY A 96 5.16 12.81 -4.21
C GLY A 96 4.47 11.54 -4.73
N TRP A 97 3.88 11.54 -5.93
CA TRP A 97 3.29 10.35 -6.54
C TRP A 97 4.23 9.68 -7.52
N LEU A 98 4.55 8.41 -7.27
CA LEU A 98 5.17 7.54 -8.27
C LEU A 98 4.12 7.01 -9.26
N LEU A 99 2.96 6.63 -8.76
CA LEU A 99 1.80 6.19 -9.54
C LEU A 99 0.56 6.91 -8.99
N PRO A 100 0.07 7.96 -9.69
CA PRO A 100 -1.07 8.72 -9.21
C PRO A 100 -2.35 7.88 -9.32
N PRO A 101 -3.31 8.04 -8.40
CA PRO A 101 -4.52 7.21 -8.33
C PRO A 101 -5.41 7.30 -9.58
N GLU A 102 -5.35 8.40 -10.33
CA GLU A 102 -6.04 8.54 -11.61
C GLU A 102 -5.54 7.56 -12.70
N ALA A 103 -4.29 7.09 -12.59
CA ALA A 103 -3.70 6.15 -13.53
C ALA A 103 -3.99 4.68 -13.17
N VAL A 104 -4.33 4.41 -11.91
CA VAL A 104 -4.45 3.07 -11.32
C VAL A 104 -5.70 3.01 -10.46
N GLY A 105 -6.86 2.87 -11.11
CA GLY A 105 -8.20 3.06 -10.50
C GLY A 105 -8.61 2.11 -9.36
N ALA A 106 -7.74 1.25 -8.85
CA ALA A 106 -7.98 0.40 -7.69
C ALA A 106 -6.73 0.35 -6.78
N VAL A 107 -6.95 0.32 -5.46
CA VAL A 107 -5.90 0.10 -4.46
C VAL A 107 -5.22 -1.25 -4.66
N THR A 108 -3.96 -1.36 -4.22
CA THR A 108 -3.18 -2.60 -4.37
C THR A 108 -3.76 -3.68 -3.47
N ASP A 109 -3.96 -4.88 -4.00
CA ASP A 109 -4.35 -6.03 -3.18
C ASP A 109 -3.27 -6.34 -2.13
N PRO A 110 -3.64 -6.46 -0.84
CA PRO A 110 -2.66 -6.56 0.24
C PRO A 110 -1.93 -7.91 0.23
N ASP A 111 -2.56 -8.99 -0.23
CA ASP A 111 -1.92 -10.30 -0.35
C ASP A 111 -0.92 -10.32 -1.50
N VAL A 112 -1.27 -9.68 -2.62
CA VAL A 112 -0.35 -9.49 -3.75
C VAL A 112 0.84 -8.62 -3.34
N LEU A 113 0.61 -7.53 -2.61
CA LEU A 113 1.66 -6.66 -2.10
C LEU A 113 2.58 -7.42 -1.13
N ARG A 114 2.02 -8.18 -0.18
CA ARG A 114 2.78 -8.98 0.78
C ARG A 114 3.68 -10.00 0.08
N ALA A 115 3.14 -10.73 -0.90
CA ALA A 115 3.90 -11.70 -1.67
C ALA A 115 5.06 -11.04 -2.43
N ALA A 116 4.79 -9.90 -3.08
CA ALA A 116 5.81 -9.17 -3.83
C ALA A 116 6.91 -8.58 -2.94
N LEU A 117 6.56 -8.03 -1.78
CA LEU A 117 7.52 -7.50 -0.81
C LEU A 117 8.39 -8.58 -0.19
N GLY A 118 7.81 -9.76 0.08
CA GLY A 118 8.56 -10.93 0.55
C GLY A 118 9.56 -11.44 -0.48
N GLU A 119 9.16 -11.48 -1.76
CA GLU A 119 10.06 -11.85 -2.85
C GLU A 119 11.16 -10.81 -3.07
N ALA A 120 10.80 -9.52 -3.07
CA ALA A 120 11.77 -8.43 -3.15
C ALA A 120 12.80 -8.49 -2.01
N ALA A 121 12.39 -8.79 -0.78
CA ALA A 121 13.31 -8.97 0.34
C ALA A 121 14.29 -10.11 0.10
N ARG A 122 13.84 -11.25 -0.43
CA ARG A 122 14.72 -12.38 -0.79
C ARG A 122 15.69 -12.03 -1.89
N LEU A 123 15.25 -11.31 -2.92
CA LEU A 123 16.11 -10.86 -4.02
C LEU A 123 17.19 -9.90 -3.53
N ILE A 124 16.83 -8.95 -2.66
CA ILE A 124 17.76 -8.01 -2.04
C ILE A 124 18.76 -8.76 -1.15
N GLU A 125 18.29 -9.68 -0.29
CA GLU A 125 19.15 -10.49 0.56
C GLU A 125 20.14 -11.32 -0.27
N ALA A 126 19.68 -11.97 -1.34
CA ALA A 126 20.54 -12.71 -2.25
C ALA A 126 21.59 -11.81 -2.93
N ALA A 127 21.21 -10.59 -3.32
CA ALA A 127 22.13 -9.63 -3.92
C ALA A 127 23.17 -9.11 -2.91
N ASP A 128 22.78 -8.82 -1.68
CA ASP A 128 23.66 -8.34 -0.61
C ASP A 128 24.62 -9.46 -0.11
N ASN A 129 24.19 -10.73 -0.13
CA ASN A 129 25.03 -11.88 0.24
C ASN A 129 26.01 -12.33 -0.87
N CYS A 130 25.94 -11.74 -2.06
CA CYS A 130 26.92 -11.99 -3.14
C CYS A 130 28.12 -11.04 -3.11
N ARG A 131 28.26 -10.21 -2.06
CA ARG A 131 29.32 -9.20 -1.92
C ARG A 131 30.54 -9.68 -1.13
#